data_AF-A0A536PW87-F1
#
_entry.id   AF-A0A536PW87-F1
#
_cell.length_a   1.000
_cell.length_b   1.000
_cell.length_c   1.000
_cell.angle_alpha   90.00
_cell.angle_beta   90.00
_cell.angle_gamma   90.00
#
_symmetry.space_group_name_H-M   'P 1'
#
loop_
_entity.id
_entity.type
_entity.pdbx_description
1 polymer ?
#
loop_
_entity_poly.entity_id
_entity_poly.type
_entity_poly.pdbx_seq_one_letter_code
_entity_poly.pdbx_strand_id
1 'polypeptide(L)' 'MAVLAGLVAGMLAGLMPVSAAVIIVEYSIPNSGPNGIVTGPDGNLWITDAGQNSIDRFTLSGAVTAYPLPTAN' A
#
# COMPACT_ATOMS: atom_id res chain seq x y z
N MET A 1 -44.90 -25.75 31.75
CA MET A 1 -43.86 -24.73 31.94
C MET A 1 -42.53 -25.37 31.57
N ALA A 2 -41.92 -24.86 30.47
CA ALA A 2 -40.61 -25.17 29.88
C ALA A 2 -40.26 -26.64 29.52
N VAL A 3 -40.18 -26.91 28.21
CA VAL A 3 -39.64 -28.13 27.60
C VAL A 3 -38.11 -27.97 27.50
N LEU A 4 -37.37 -29.04 27.81
CA LEU A 4 -35.90 -29.13 27.77
C LEU A 4 -35.39 -29.36 26.32
N ALA A 5 -34.45 -28.54 25.85
CA ALA A 5 -33.56 -28.78 24.68
C ALA A 5 -32.42 -27.75 24.76
N GLY A 6 -31.14 -28.00 24.50
CA GLY A 6 -30.35 -29.15 24.09
C GLY A 6 -28.92 -28.61 23.99
N LEU A 7 -27.95 -29.38 24.49
CA LEU A 7 -26.53 -29.05 24.45
C LEU A 7 -26.02 -29.08 22.99
N VAL A 8 -25.51 -27.98 22.45
CA VAL A 8 -24.53 -28.01 21.36
C VAL A 8 -23.45 -26.96 21.61
N ALA A 9 -22.40 -27.38 22.30
CA ALA A 9 -21.08 -26.79 22.19
C ALA A 9 -20.54 -27.09 20.78
N GLY A 10 -20.95 -26.30 19.80
CA GLY A 10 -20.45 -26.37 18.44
C GLY A 10 -19.29 -25.39 18.31
N MET A 11 -18.07 -25.91 18.28
CA MET A 11 -16.94 -25.22 17.66
C MET A 11 -17.29 -24.95 16.19
N LEU A 12 -18.00 -23.86 15.91
CA LEU A 12 -17.94 -23.28 14.60
C LEU A 12 -16.70 -22.41 14.57
N ALA A 13 -15.54 -23.06 14.40
CA ALA A 13 -14.45 -22.48 13.63
C ALA A 13 -14.92 -22.35 12.16
N GLY A 14 -16.01 -21.62 11.95
CA GLY A 14 -16.36 -21.06 10.67
C GLY A 14 -15.29 -20.02 10.47
N LEU A 15 -14.37 -20.33 9.56
CA LEU A 15 -13.35 -19.46 9.02
C LEU A 15 -13.98 -18.08 8.80
N MET A 16 -13.92 -17.20 9.80
CA MET A 16 -14.11 -15.78 9.56
C MET A 16 -13.08 -15.48 8.48
N PRO A 17 -13.48 -15.05 7.27
CA PRO A 17 -12.47 -14.57 6.34
C PRO A 17 -11.74 -13.50 7.14
N VAL A 18 -10.46 -13.72 7.40
CA VAL A 18 -9.59 -12.68 7.94
C VAL A 18 -9.60 -11.64 6.83
N SER A 19 -10.54 -10.70 6.93
CA SER A 19 -10.56 -9.54 6.07
C SER A 19 -9.32 -8.78 6.49
N ALA A 20 -8.22 -8.97 5.75
CA ALA A 20 -7.08 -8.11 5.87
C ALA A 20 -7.58 -6.71 5.53
N ALA A 21 -7.65 -5.83 6.52
CA ALA A 21 -7.95 -4.43 6.28
C ALA A 21 -6.85 -3.90 5.35
N VAL A 22 -7.19 -3.65 4.09
CA VAL A 22 -6.29 -2.99 3.15
C VAL A 22 -6.30 -1.52 3.53
N ILE A 23 -5.20 -1.04 4.09
CA ILE A 23 -4.99 0.40 4.28
C ILE A 23 -4.40 0.94 2.98
N ILE A 24 -5.19 1.76 2.28
CA ILE A 24 -4.71 2.54 1.14
C ILE A 24 -4.27 3.90 1.69
N VAL A 25 -3.00 4.24 1.45
CA VAL A 25 -2.45 5.56 1.77
C VAL A 25 -2.11 6.25 0.47
N GLU A 26 -2.66 7.45 0.27
CA GLU A 26 -2.38 8.29 -0.89
C GLU A 26 -1.41 9.40 -0.50
N TYR A 27 -0.47 9.70 -1.40
CA TYR A 27 0.51 10.77 -1.23
C TYR A 27 0.38 11.75 -2.39
N SER A 28 -0.12 12.95 -2.10
CA SER A 28 -0.24 14.01 -3.09
C SER A 28 1.08 14.75 -3.24
N ILE A 29 1.65 14.73 -4.45
CA ILE A 29 2.86 15.49 -4.80
C ILE A 29 2.51 16.52 -5.87
N PRO A 30 2.71 17.82 -5.61
CA PRO A 30 2.46 18.87 -6.59
C PRO A 30 3.25 18.65 -7.87
N ASN A 31 2.58 18.80 -9.03
CA ASN A 31 3.19 18.66 -10.35
C ASN A 31 3.81 17.28 -10.64
N SER A 32 3.48 16.26 -9.86
CA SER A 32 3.92 14.90 -10.11
C SER A 32 3.17 14.28 -11.30
N GLY A 33 3.90 13.55 -12.13
CA GLY A 33 3.40 12.76 -13.25
C GLY A 33 4.03 11.37 -13.21
N PRO A 34 3.67 10.52 -12.24
CA PRO A 34 4.28 9.20 -12.07
C PRO A 34 3.85 8.28 -13.22
N ASN A 35 4.82 7.62 -13.86
CA ASN A 35 4.59 6.73 -15.02
C ASN A 35 4.84 5.26 -14.70
N GLY A 36 5.89 4.95 -13.95
CA GLY A 36 6.29 3.60 -13.63
C GLY A 36 6.70 3.48 -12.17
N ILE A 37 6.58 2.27 -11.63
CA ILE A 37 6.96 1.94 -10.26
C ILE A 37 7.60 0.56 -10.20
N VAL A 38 8.63 0.42 -9.38
CA VAL A 38 9.28 -0.86 -9.07
C VAL A 38 9.75 -0.88 -7.61
N THR A 39 9.84 -2.07 -7.02
CA THR A 39 10.52 -2.26 -5.73
C THR A 39 12.04 -2.29 -5.94
N GLY A 40 12.76 -1.55 -5.11
CA GLY A 40 14.22 -1.58 -5.08
C GLY A 40 14.78 -2.67 -4.15
N PRO A 41 16.04 -3.08 -4.34
CA PRO A 41 16.74 -3.97 -3.40
C PRO A 41 16.98 -3.33 -2.02
N ASP A 42 16.80 -2.00 -1.93
CA ASP A 42 16.85 -1.22 -0.69
C ASP A 42 15.53 -1.21 0.10
N GLY A 43 14.50 -1.93 -0.39
CA GLY A 43 13.19 -2.03 0.27
C GLY A 43 12.29 -0.81 0.05
N ASN A 44 12.70 0.13 -0.80
CA ASN A 44 11.92 1.31 -1.16
C ASN A 44 11.22 1.13 -2.52
N LEU A 45 10.28 2.01 -2.81
CA LEU A 45 9.64 2.12 -4.11
C LEU A 45 10.40 3.14 -4.96
N TRP A 46 10.61 2.82 -6.23
CA TRP A 46 11.28 3.68 -7.20
C TRP A 46 10.31 4.01 -8.31
N ILE A 47 10.12 5.31 -8.54
CA ILE A 47 9.11 5.86 -9.43
C ILE A 47 9.78 6.71 -10.50
N THR A 48 9.33 6.57 -11.74
CA THR A 48 9.66 7.53 -12.81
C THR A 48 8.62 8.65 -12.79
N ASP A 49 9.03 9.87 -12.47
CA ASP A 49 8.14 11.04 -12.43
C ASP A 49 8.44 11.98 -13.61
N ALA A 50 7.58 11.91 -14.62
CA ALA A 50 7.69 12.75 -15.81
C ALA A 50 7.23 14.20 -15.57
N GLY A 51 6.40 14.44 -14.55
CA GLY A 51 5.96 15.79 -14.18
C GLY A 51 7.07 16.59 -13.49
N GLN A 52 7.93 15.90 -12.74
CA GLN A 52 9.08 16.51 -12.05
C GLN A 52 10.43 16.34 -12.77
N ASN A 53 10.47 15.60 -13.88
CA ASN A 53 11.72 15.23 -14.58
C ASN A 53 12.72 14.57 -13.61
N SER A 54 12.26 13.57 -12.85
CA SER A 54 13.03 12.93 -11.79
C SER A 54 12.78 11.42 -11.70
N ILE A 55 13.71 10.75 -11.00
CA ILE A 55 13.46 9.45 -10.40
C ILE A 55 13.17 9.69 -8.92
N ASP A 56 12.03 9.22 -8.43
CA ASP A 56 11.63 9.45 -7.05
C ASP A 56 11.73 8.14 -6.25
N ARG A 57 12.43 8.20 -5.12
CA ARG A 57 12.49 7.10 -4.15
C ARG A 57 11.52 7.38 -3.01
N PHE A 58 10.60 6.45 -2.80
CA PHE A 58 9.59 6.50 -1.76
C PHE A 58 9.82 5.42 -0.71
N THR A 59 9.88 5.82 0.55
CA THR A 59 9.81 4.89 1.66
C THR A 59 8.38 4.45 1.90
N LEU A 60 8.19 3.27 2.48
CA LEU A 60 6.85 2.79 2.88
C LEU A 60 6.25 3.60 4.04
N SER A 61 7.04 4.47 4.69
CA SER A 61 6.57 5.44 5.68
C SER A 61 6.15 6.78 5.06
N GLY A 62 6.23 6.94 3.74
CA GLY A 62 5.79 8.13 3.02
C GLY A 62 6.85 9.22 2.82
N ALA A 63 8.12 8.94 3.12
CA ALA A 63 9.19 9.89 2.82
C ALA A 63 9.60 9.77 1.36
N VAL A 64 9.80 10.92 0.70
CA VAL A 64 10.15 11.00 -0.73
C VAL A 64 11.52 11.66 -0.88
N THR A 65 12.36 11.08 -1.72
CA THR A 65 13.61 11.69 -2.20
C THR A 65 13.57 11.75 -3.71
N ALA A 66 13.57 12.94 -4.30
CA ALA A 66 13.62 13.13 -5.75
C ALA A 66 15.07 13.22 -6.23
N TYR A 67 15.36 12.53 -7.34
CA TYR A 67 16.63 12.57 -8.06
C TYR A 67 16.40 13.22 -9.43
N PRO A 68 16.73 14.51 -9.59
CA PRO A 68 16.50 15.23 -10.84
C PRO A 68 17.29 14.62 -12.00
N LEU A 69 16.64 14.50 -13.14
CA LEU A 69 17.29 14.14 -14.41
C LEU A 69 17.92 15.39 -15.04
N PRO A 70 19.01 15.24 -15.81
CA PRO A 70 19.61 16.34 -16.56
C PRO A 70 18.60 16.99 -17.53
N THR A 71 18.69 18.30 -17.69
CA THR A 71 17.98 19.03 -18.74
C THR A 71 18.83 19.13 -20.00
N ALA A 72 18.22 19.47 -21.14
CA ALA A 72 18.95 19.76 -22.37
C ALA A 72 19.98 20.90 -22.16
N ASN A 73 21.10 20.82 -22.90
CA ASN A 73 22.18 21.80 -22.90
C ASN A 73 21.85 23.04 -23.73
#